data_AF-A0A951E1D5-F1
#
_entry.id   AF-A0A951E1D5-F1
#
_cell.length_a   1.000
_cell.length_b   1.000
_cell.length_c   1.000
_cell.angle_alpha   90.00
_cell.angle_beta   90.00
_cell.angle_gamma   90.00
#
_symmetry.space_group_name_H-M   'P 1'
#
loop_
_entity.id
_entity.type
_entity.pdbx_description
1 polymer ?
#
loop_
_entity_poly.entity_id
_entity_poly.type
_entity_poly.pdbx_seq_one_letter_code
_entity_poly.pdbx_strand_id
1 'polypeptide(L)'
;AGVCRDFAHLAIAFCRAVLIPARFVAGYAYALQPPDFHAYFEAYLGGEWYIFDPTRLAPQTGFIRISTGRDAADTSFATIFGPATFSSMAVTTELLQGPAPSYTTDAISTSSPP
;
A
#
# COMPACT_ATOMS: atom_id res chain seq x y z
N ALA A 1 0.05 -11.76 14.43
CA ALA A 1 1.08 -10.71 14.32
C ALA A 1 1.69 -10.76 12.93
N GLY A 2 2.11 -9.62 12.37
CA GLY A 2 2.65 -9.48 11.01
C GLY A 2 3.06 -8.04 10.71
N VAL A 3 3.55 -7.79 9.49
CA VAL A 3 3.89 -6.45 8.95
C VAL A 3 2.89 -6.01 7.89
N CYS A 4 3.06 -4.82 7.31
CA CYS A 4 2.14 -4.22 6.33
C CYS A 4 1.66 -5.19 5.23
N ARG A 5 2.57 -5.99 4.66
CA ARG A 5 2.23 -7.04 3.68
C ARG A 5 1.19 -8.02 4.21
N ASP A 6 1.39 -8.53 5.42
CA ASP A 6 0.53 -9.56 6.00
C ASP A 6 -0.86 -9.00 6.34
N PHE A 7 -0.90 -7.75 6.83
CA PHE A 7 -2.13 -7.01 7.08
C PHE A 7 -2.92 -6.74 5.78
N ALA A 8 -2.24 -6.31 4.71
CA ALA A 8 -2.86 -6.10 3.40
C ALA A 8 -3.42 -7.41 2.83
N HIS A 9 -2.68 -8.52 2.90
CA HIS A 9 -3.19 -9.84 2.46
C HIS A 9 -4.41 -10.28 3.24
N LEU A 10 -4.40 -10.14 4.57
CA LEU A 10 -5.54 -10.53 5.40
C LEU A 10 -6.79 -9.72 5.06
N ALA A 11 -6.63 -8.40 4.89
CA ALA A 11 -7.75 -7.53 4.52
C ALA A 11 -8.30 -7.86 3.12
N ILE A 12 -7.43 -8.11 2.14
CA ILE A 12 -7.83 -8.56 0.80
C ILE A 12 -8.60 -9.89 0.87
N ALA A 13 -8.12 -10.84 1.69
CA ALA A 13 -8.78 -12.11 1.88
C ALA A 13 -10.19 -11.94 2.48
N PHE A 14 -10.35 -11.08 3.48
CA PHE A 14 -11.67 -10.75 4.05
C PHE A 14 -12.60 -10.11 3.04
N CYS A 15 -12.15 -9.12 2.26
CA CYS A 15 -12.96 -8.53 1.20
C CYS A 15 -13.43 -9.59 0.19
N ARG A 16 -12.50 -10.41 -0.31
CA ARG A 16 -12.83 -11.45 -1.30
C ARG A 16 -13.75 -12.54 -0.73
N ALA A 17 -13.65 -12.85 0.56
CA ALA A 17 -14.55 -13.80 1.23
C ALA A 17 -16.01 -13.32 1.28
N VAL A 18 -16.24 -12.00 1.23
CA VAL A 18 -17.58 -11.39 1.13
C VAL A 18 -17.85 -10.82 -0.26
N LEU A 19 -17.20 -11.36 -1.30
CA LEU A 19 -17.42 -11.04 -2.70
C LEU A 19 -17.09 -9.59 -3.11
N ILE A 20 -16.27 -8.89 -2.32
CA ILE A 20 -15.74 -7.57 -2.67
C ILE A 20 -14.42 -7.76 -3.43
N PRO A 21 -14.29 -7.28 -4.68
CA PRO A 21 -13.03 -7.30 -5.38
C PRO A 21 -12.00 -6.42 -4.64
N ALA A 22 -10.84 -6.97 -4.36
CA ALA A 22 -9.75 -6.28 -3.69
C ALA A 22 -8.41 -6.61 -4.36
N ARG A 23 -7.48 -5.65 -4.37
CA ARG A 23 -6.13 -5.80 -4.94
C ARG A 23 -5.06 -5.32 -3.96
N PHE A 24 -3.89 -5.95 -4.04
CA PHE A 24 -2.72 -5.58 -3.27
C PHE A 24 -2.01 -4.40 -3.92
N VAL A 25 -1.44 -3.54 -3.10
CA VAL A 25 -0.71 -2.36 -3.56
C VAL A 25 0.62 -2.25 -2.84
N ALA A 26 1.69 -2.14 -3.61
CA ALA A 26 3.01 -1.80 -3.11
C ALA A 26 3.31 -0.34 -3.48
N GLY A 27 3.87 0.42 -2.55
CA GLY A 27 4.11 1.85 -2.75
C GLY A 27 5.07 2.46 -1.75
N TYR A 28 5.32 3.75 -1.92
CA TYR A 28 5.91 4.59 -0.89
C TYR A 28 4.82 5.16 0.02
N ALA A 29 5.17 5.46 1.27
CA ALA A 29 4.29 6.13 2.21
C ALA A 29 5.00 7.30 2.87
N TYR A 30 4.53 8.52 2.61
CA TYR A 30 5.06 9.71 3.26
C TYR A 30 4.87 9.64 4.79
N ALA A 31 5.90 10.05 5.53
CA ALA A 31 5.95 10.05 6.99
C ALA A 31 5.86 8.66 7.67
N LEU A 32 6.07 7.57 6.93
CA LEU A 32 6.24 6.24 7.52
C LEU A 32 7.51 6.18 8.39
N GLN A 33 7.41 5.62 9.60
CA GLN A 33 8.51 5.51 10.55
C GLN A 33 8.64 4.09 11.12
N PRO A 34 9.81 3.41 10.96
CA PRO A 34 10.96 3.84 10.15
C PRO A 34 10.62 3.88 8.64
N PRO A 35 11.35 4.67 7.82
CA PRO A 35 11.13 4.70 6.38
C PRO A 35 11.38 3.33 5.73
N ASP A 36 10.39 2.86 4.98
CA ASP A 36 10.43 1.60 4.24
C ASP A 36 9.43 1.69 3.07
N PHE A 37 9.42 0.68 2.20
CA PHE A 37 8.27 0.44 1.34
C PHE A 37 7.04 0.10 2.18
N HIS A 38 5.88 0.48 1.67
CA HIS A 38 4.61 0.18 2.30
C HIS A 38 3.75 -0.72 1.43
N ALA A 39 2.97 -1.56 2.09
CA ALA A 39 1.97 -2.40 1.47
C ALA A 39 0.60 -2.07 2.07
N TYR A 40 -0.36 -1.81 1.18
CA TYR A 40 -1.75 -1.54 1.52
C TYR A 40 -2.66 -2.25 0.52
N PHE A 41 -3.96 -2.05 0.62
CA PHE A 41 -4.89 -2.65 -0.33
C PHE A 41 -5.91 -1.64 -0.85
N GLU A 42 -6.52 -2.00 -1.98
CA GLU A 42 -7.65 -1.27 -2.53
C GLU A 42 -8.83 -2.21 -2.71
N ALA A 43 -10.04 -1.71 -2.43
CA ALA A 43 -11.28 -2.42 -2.68
C ALA A 43 -12.10 -1.71 -3.76
N TYR A 44 -12.73 -2.48 -4.64
CA TYR A 44 -13.58 -1.97 -5.70
C TYR A 44 -15.01 -1.84 -5.19
N LEU A 45 -15.46 -0.60 -4.98
CA LEU A 45 -16.76 -0.27 -4.40
C LEU A 45 -17.41 0.80 -5.27
N GLY A 46 -18.70 0.66 -5.59
CA GLY A 46 -19.43 1.71 -6.30
C GLY A 46 -18.86 2.11 -7.68
N GLY A 47 -18.09 1.24 -8.33
CA GLY A 47 -17.46 1.52 -9.63
C GLY A 47 -16.03 2.07 -9.55
N GLU A 48 -15.48 2.25 -8.35
CA GLU A 48 -14.17 2.86 -8.13
C GLU A 48 -13.27 2.05 -7.19
N TRP A 49 -11.96 2.28 -7.26
CA TRP A 49 -10.97 1.68 -6.36
C TRP A 49 -10.66 2.62 -5.20
N TYR A 50 -10.94 2.20 -3.97
CA TYR A 50 -10.69 2.96 -2.75
C TYR A 50 -9.51 2.43 -1.96
N ILE A 51 -8.70 3.33 -1.40
CA ILE A 51 -7.50 3.02 -0.61
C ILE A 51 -7.88 2.63 0.82
N PHE A 52 -7.27 1.56 1.32
CA PHE A 52 -7.36 1.15 2.73
C PHE A 52 -5.99 0.71 3.26
N ASP A 53 -5.63 1.18 4.45
CA ASP A 53 -4.44 0.76 5.18
C ASP A 53 -4.81 0.19 6.56
N PRO A 54 -4.79 -1.13 6.74
CA PRO A 54 -5.06 -1.75 8.02
C PRO A 54 -3.99 -1.49 9.09
N THR A 55 -2.79 -1.04 8.70
CA THR A 55 -1.69 -0.78 9.64
C THR A 55 -1.81 0.57 10.33
N ARG A 56 -2.42 1.57 9.66
CA ARG A 56 -2.50 2.97 10.09
C ARG A 56 -1.13 3.58 10.44
N LEU A 57 -0.05 3.11 9.81
CA LEU A 57 1.31 3.57 10.10
C LEU A 57 1.66 4.90 9.42
N ALA A 58 0.94 5.27 8.36
CA ALA A 58 1.15 6.51 7.62
C ALA A 58 -0.18 7.04 7.04
N PRO A 59 -0.29 8.35 6.79
CA PRO A 59 -1.48 8.97 6.20
C PRO A 59 -1.66 8.51 4.74
N GLN A 60 -2.84 7.98 4.41
CA GLN A 60 -3.14 7.42 3.09
C GLN A 60 -3.09 8.47 1.96
N THR A 61 -3.32 9.74 2.31
CA THR A 61 -3.17 10.90 1.41
C THR A 61 -1.73 11.12 0.95
N GLY A 62 -0.75 10.51 1.62
CA GLY A 62 0.67 10.56 1.28
C GLY A 62 1.20 9.30 0.61
N PHE A 63 0.33 8.41 0.14
CA PHE A 63 0.75 7.16 -0.52
C PHE A 63 1.05 7.39 -1.99
N ILE A 64 2.17 6.82 -2.46
CA ILE A 64 2.60 6.89 -3.85
C ILE A 64 2.70 5.45 -4.37
N ARG A 65 1.75 5.07 -5.22
CA ARG A 65 1.65 3.72 -5.77
C ARG A 65 2.83 3.40 -6.68
N ILE A 66 3.45 2.24 -6.46
CA ILE A 66 4.45 1.65 -7.38
C ILE A 66 3.78 0.59 -8.26
N SER A 67 3.02 -0.33 -7.66
CA SER A 67 2.35 -1.41 -8.40
C SER A 67 1.08 -1.89 -7.72
N THR A 68 0.19 -2.52 -8.50
CA THR A 68 -1.00 -3.22 -8.01
C THR A 68 -1.06 -4.62 -8.59
N GLY A 69 -1.51 -5.60 -7.79
CA GLY A 69 -1.67 -6.99 -8.22
C GLY A 69 -2.67 -7.77 -7.37
N ARG A 70 -2.78 -9.08 -7.57
CA ARG A 70 -3.69 -9.92 -6.78
C ARG A 70 -3.20 -10.06 -5.33
N ASP A 71 -1.90 -10.15 -5.15
CA ASP A 71 -1.19 -10.27 -3.88
C ASP A 71 0.29 -9.87 -4.08
N ALA A 72 1.17 -10.22 -3.13
CA ALA A 72 2.56 -9.79 -3.15
C ALA A 72 3.42 -10.53 -4.19
N ALA A 73 2.96 -11.67 -4.72
CA ALA A 73 3.66 -12.38 -5.79
C ALA A 73 3.65 -11.56 -7.10
N ASP A 74 2.57 -10.83 -7.36
CA ASP A 74 2.45 -9.95 -8.52
C ASP A 74 3.19 -8.62 -8.34
N THR A 75 3.56 -8.26 -7.10
CA THR A 75 4.07 -6.92 -6.74
C THR A 75 5.38 -6.97 -5.95
N SER A 76 6.16 -8.04 -6.07
CA SER A 76 7.43 -8.17 -5.34
C SER A 76 8.41 -7.06 -5.76
N PHE A 77 9.11 -6.44 -4.80
CA PHE A 77 10.16 -5.48 -5.12
C PHE A 77 11.38 -6.13 -5.79
N ALA A 78 11.69 -7.36 -5.41
CA ALA A 78 12.72 -8.16 -6.06
C ALA A 78 12.31 -9.64 -6.05
N THR A 79 12.32 -10.27 -7.23
CA THR A 79 12.25 -11.73 -7.37
C THR A 79 13.65 -12.23 -7.72
N ILE A 80 14.24 -13.04 -6.86
CA ILE A 80 15.62 -13.51 -7.01
C ILE A 80 15.65 -14.94 -7.53
N PHE A 81 16.39 -15.16 -8.63
CA PHE A 81 16.66 -16.48 -9.19
C PHE A 81 18.14 -16.82 -9.03
N GLY A 82 18.45 -17.75 -8.14
CA GLY A 82 19.83 -18.10 -7.76
C GLY A 82 20.26 -17.45 -6.43
N PRO A 83 21.53 -17.64 -6.01
CA PRO A 83 22.01 -17.12 -4.73
C PRO A 83 22.13 -15.59 -4.74
N ALA A 84 21.57 -14.93 -3.72
CA ALA A 84 21.82 -13.52 -3.43
C ALA A 84 21.80 -13.29 -1.92
N THR A 85 22.52 -12.27 -1.47
CA THR A 85 22.52 -11.83 -0.06
C THR A 85 22.03 -10.40 0.00
N PHE A 86 21.02 -10.16 0.84
CA PHE A 86 20.57 -8.80 1.11
C PHE A 86 21.65 -8.03 1.89
N SER A 87 22.07 -6.88 1.37
CA SER A 87 23.08 -6.03 2.02
C SER A 87 22.46 -4.88 2.80
N SER A 88 21.64 -4.06 2.12
CA SER A 88 21.05 -2.85 2.67
C SER A 88 19.87 -2.40 1.82
N MET A 89 18.99 -1.61 2.42
CA MET A 89 17.89 -0.93 1.76
C MET A 89 17.70 0.45 2.38
N ALA A 90 17.45 1.44 1.53
CA ALA A 90 17.11 2.78 1.95
C ALA A 90 15.92 3.25 1.11
N VAL A 91 14.84 3.64 1.79
CA VAL A 91 13.63 4.18 1.17
C VAL A 91 13.38 5.54 1.78
N THR A 92 13.13 6.55 0.96
CA THR A 92 12.86 7.92 1.41
C THR A 92 11.72 8.53 0.63
N THR A 93 10.98 9.41 1.31
CA THR A 93 9.91 10.22 0.73
C THR A 93 10.05 11.64 1.25
N GLU A 94 9.94 12.63 0.37
CA GLU A 94 10.02 14.04 0.72
C GLU A 94 8.80 14.79 0.19
N LEU A 95 8.32 15.75 0.98
CA LEU A 95 7.26 16.66 0.57
C LEU A 95 7.90 17.83 -0.18
N LEU A 96 7.67 17.90 -1.49
CA LEU A 96 8.25 18.98 -2.31
C LEU A 96 7.49 20.30 -2.15
N GLN A 97 6.15 20.26 -2.17
CA GLN A 97 5.26 21.42 -2.11
C GLN A 97 3.91 21.04 -1.49
N GLY A 98 3.19 22.04 -0.97
CA GLY A 98 1.83 21.87 -0.44
C GLY A 98 1.77 21.49 1.05
N PRO A 99 0.56 21.31 1.60
CA PRO A 99 0.39 20.86 2.97
C PRO A 99 0.85 19.41 3.13
N ALA A 100 1.38 19.08 4.31
CA ALA A 100 1.75 17.71 4.63
C ALA A 100 0.50 16.79 4.63
N PRO A 101 0.61 15.56 4.09
CA PRO A 101 -0.42 14.55 4.21
C PRO A 101 -0.88 14.34 5.65
N SER A 102 -2.20 14.29 5.85
CA SER A 102 -2.84 14.05 7.14
C SER A 102 -3.72 12.80 7.10
N TYR A 103 -3.93 12.20 8.27
CA TYR A 103 -4.88 11.10 8.42
C TYR A 103 -6.31 11.61 8.16
N THR A 104 -7.10 10.81 7.44
CA THR A 104 -8.51 11.09 7.21
C THR A 104 -9.33 9.81 7.33
N THR A 105 -10.62 9.98 7.63
CA THR A 105 -11.64 8.92 7.54
C THR A 105 -12.41 8.98 6.22
N ASP A 106 -12.15 9.99 5.38
CA ASP A 106 -12.79 10.13 4.09
C ASP A 106 -12.37 8.98 3.16
N ALA A 107 -13.30 8.58 2.29
CA ALA A 107 -13.02 7.56 1.30
C ALA A 107 -12.14 8.15 0.18
N ILE A 108 -10.90 7.68 0.07
CA ILE A 108 -9.94 8.14 -0.95
C ILE A 108 -10.03 7.22 -2.15
N SER A 109 -10.63 7.71 -3.23
CA SER A 109 -10.70 7.03 -4.52
C SER A 109 -9.44 7.24 -5.33
N THR A 110 -9.08 6.27 -6.15
CA THR A 110 -7.89 6.31 -7.03
C THR A 110 -8.23 6.58 -8.49
N SER A 111 -9.52 6.68 -8.83
CA SER A 111 -10.03 7.08 -10.14
C SER A 111 -10.31 8.58 -10.23
N SER A 112 -10.43 9.27 -9.09
CA SER A 112 -10.48 10.72 -9.04
C SER A 112 -9.06 11.28 -8.86
N PRO A 113 -8.64 12.32 -9.60
CA PRO A 113 -7.39 13.00 -9.26
C PRO A 113 -7.49 13.59 -7.85
N PRO A 114 -6.38 13.60 -7.07
CA PRO A 114 -6.33 14.26 -5.78
C PRO A 114 -6.54 15.78 -5.90
#